data_AF-A0A1G0Z528-F1
#
_entry.id   AF-A0A1G0Z528-F1
#
_cell.length_a   1.000
_cell.length_b   1.000
_cell.length_c   1.000
_cell.angle_alpha   90.00
_cell.angle_beta   90.00
_cell.angle_gamma   90.00
#
_symmetry.space_group_name_H-M   'P 1'
#
loop_
_entity.id
_entity.type
_entity.pdbx_description
1 polymer ?
#
loop_
_entity_poly.entity_id
_entity_poly.type
_entity_poly.pdbx_seq_one_letter_code
_entity_poly.pdbx_strand_id
1 'polypeptide(L)'
;MKNTIIAIMIILSSSLFAEEIKIMQAMKTGNAPVIDGVLSESCWQSSSKAREFSLIISGTGLARMQTSFAVLYDETNLYLGIECKEENMSKLKKTCNVHDGPVYADDCIEIFFDTNLDQQTYFHLIVNAAGTKADWDFKNKEWNPRWETAVKESKKSWTLEIAIPFSELGINKVTGSLLRFNVCRARMADETEYSCWSNTNGSFHAPTKFGWLTIGTYDETVKYNLIPEIKKIIMNYNKRLSGKGEIEKAMQKKMEALCVPLTAIEKNYADGKLATAGDIEKLQYTLTRLKNFEYELKLNLLFNEKRAK
;
A
#
# COMPACT_ATOMS: atom_id res chain seq x y z
N MET A 1 62.31 -3.27 -16.29
CA MET A 1 61.21 -4.23 -16.48
C MET A 1 59.93 -3.58 -15.97
N LYS A 2 58.91 -3.50 -16.82
CA LYS A 2 57.62 -2.86 -16.56
C LYS A 2 56.74 -3.80 -15.73
N ASN A 3 56.35 -3.41 -14.53
CA ASN A 3 55.28 -4.09 -13.79
C ASN A 3 54.08 -3.15 -13.71
N THR A 4 53.22 -3.24 -14.72
CA THR A 4 51.90 -2.61 -14.76
C THR A 4 50.98 -3.38 -13.82
N ILE A 5 50.58 -2.78 -12.70
CA ILE A 5 49.50 -3.30 -11.85
C ILE A 5 48.18 -2.92 -12.52
N ILE A 6 47.51 -3.89 -13.14
CA ILE A 6 46.14 -3.75 -13.63
C ILE A 6 45.22 -3.94 -12.42
N ALA A 7 44.64 -2.85 -11.93
CA ALA A 7 43.54 -2.90 -10.99
C ALA A 7 42.25 -3.28 -11.73
N ILE A 8 41.84 -4.54 -11.64
CA ILE A 8 40.54 -4.99 -12.12
C ILE A 8 39.49 -4.51 -11.13
N MET A 9 38.78 -3.43 -11.46
CA MET A 9 37.52 -3.07 -10.82
C MET A 9 36.47 -4.11 -11.19
N ILE A 10 36.23 -5.07 -10.29
CA ILE A 10 35.04 -5.92 -10.36
C ILE A 10 33.86 -5.05 -9.91
N ILE A 11 33.08 -4.56 -10.86
CA ILE A 11 31.76 -3.99 -10.58
C ILE A 11 30.87 -5.19 -10.22
N LEU A 12 30.80 -5.53 -8.93
CA LEU A 12 29.75 -6.41 -8.41
C LEU A 12 28.43 -5.62 -8.54
N SER A 13 27.72 -5.80 -9.64
CA SER A 13 26.30 -5.44 -9.71
C SER A 13 25.56 -6.40 -8.78
N SER A 14 25.51 -6.06 -7.50
CA SER A 14 24.52 -6.63 -6.61
C SER A 14 23.17 -6.08 -7.06
N SER A 15 22.52 -6.80 -7.98
CA SER A 15 21.08 -6.74 -8.07
C SER A 15 20.57 -7.31 -6.75
N LEU A 16 20.49 -6.47 -5.71
CA LEU A 16 19.49 -6.70 -4.68
C LEU A 16 18.19 -6.83 -5.48
N PHE A 17 17.58 -8.01 -5.45
CA PHE A 17 16.18 -8.13 -5.85
C PHE A 17 15.42 -7.19 -4.93
N ALA A 18 15.22 -5.95 -5.38
CA ALA A 18 14.31 -5.03 -4.74
C ALA A 18 12.96 -5.75 -4.79
N GLU A 19 12.43 -6.07 -3.63
CA GLU A 19 11.10 -6.64 -3.49
C GLU A 19 10.13 -5.75 -4.28
N GLU A 20 9.44 -6.34 -5.26
CA GLU A 20 8.58 -5.60 -6.18
C GLU A 20 7.51 -4.88 -5.36
N ILE A 21 7.48 -3.55 -5.45
CA ILE A 21 6.49 -2.75 -4.74
C ILE A 21 5.14 -2.97 -5.44
N LYS A 22 4.21 -3.62 -4.77
CA LYS A 22 2.86 -3.84 -5.30
C LYS A 22 2.04 -2.55 -5.18
N ILE A 23 1.41 -2.15 -6.29
CA ILE A 23 0.51 -0.98 -6.35
C ILE A 23 -0.82 -1.40 -6.97
N MET A 24 -1.93 -1.10 -6.28
CA MET A 24 -3.29 -1.28 -6.75
C MET A 24 -3.95 0.07 -6.98
N GLN A 25 -4.76 0.20 -8.03
CA GLN A 25 -5.60 1.37 -8.26
C GLN A 25 -7.05 1.03 -7.91
N ALA A 26 -7.65 1.80 -6.99
CA ALA A 26 -9.09 1.82 -6.84
C ALA A 26 -9.69 2.70 -7.94
N MET A 27 -10.47 2.09 -8.83
CA MET A 27 -11.09 2.81 -9.96
C MET A 27 -12.45 3.37 -9.57
N LYS A 28 -12.77 4.57 -10.06
CA LYS A 28 -14.07 5.17 -9.78
C LYS A 28 -15.17 4.37 -10.49
N THR A 29 -16.23 4.01 -9.77
CA THR A 29 -17.43 3.42 -10.36
C THR A 29 -18.52 4.48 -10.51
N GLY A 30 -19.32 4.38 -11.59
CA GLY A 30 -20.49 5.24 -11.79
C GLY A 30 -21.73 4.73 -11.08
N ASN A 31 -21.78 3.44 -10.76
CA ASN A 31 -22.85 2.80 -10.00
C ASN A 31 -22.22 1.97 -8.88
N ALA A 32 -22.69 2.16 -7.65
CA ALA A 32 -22.27 1.33 -6.53
C ALA A 32 -22.68 -0.14 -6.79
N PRO A 33 -21.79 -1.13 -6.53
CA PRO A 33 -22.15 -2.54 -6.57
C PRO A 33 -23.15 -2.86 -5.45
N VAL A 34 -23.99 -3.87 -5.65
CA VAL A 34 -24.87 -4.36 -4.60
C VAL A 34 -24.06 -5.36 -3.77
N ILE A 35 -23.95 -5.15 -2.47
CA ILE A 35 -23.17 -6.04 -1.60
C ILE A 35 -23.98 -7.31 -1.30
N ASP A 36 -23.96 -8.27 -2.22
CA ASP A 36 -24.67 -9.56 -2.12
C ASP A 36 -23.74 -10.79 -2.22
N GLY A 37 -22.45 -10.54 -2.42
CA GLY A 37 -21.38 -11.52 -2.52
C GLY A 37 -21.19 -12.04 -3.93
N VAL A 38 -21.94 -11.57 -4.93
CA VAL A 38 -21.91 -12.05 -6.32
C VAL A 38 -21.18 -11.02 -7.19
N LEU A 39 -19.97 -11.36 -7.65
CA LEU A 39 -19.15 -10.46 -8.49
C LEU A 39 -19.61 -10.37 -9.95
N SER A 40 -20.91 -10.23 -10.23
CA SER A 40 -21.47 -10.31 -11.59
C SER A 40 -21.63 -8.96 -12.29
N GLU A 41 -21.65 -7.88 -11.53
CA GLU A 41 -21.85 -6.52 -12.03
C GLU A 41 -20.73 -6.08 -12.96
N SER A 42 -21.10 -5.23 -13.92
CA SER A 42 -20.17 -4.75 -14.94
C SER A 42 -18.96 -4.05 -14.35
N CYS A 43 -19.11 -3.32 -13.24
CA CYS A 43 -18.00 -2.63 -12.58
C CYS A 43 -16.92 -3.61 -12.10
N TRP A 44 -17.30 -4.80 -11.61
CA TRP A 44 -16.36 -5.85 -11.25
C TRP A 44 -15.73 -6.51 -12.47
N GLN A 45 -16.51 -6.74 -13.52
CA GLN A 45 -16.03 -7.41 -14.73
C GLN A 45 -15.04 -6.54 -15.53
N SER A 46 -15.22 -5.22 -15.55
CA SER A 46 -14.32 -4.28 -16.23
C SER A 46 -13.12 -3.85 -15.40
N SER A 47 -13.08 -4.19 -14.11
CA SER A 47 -12.02 -3.76 -13.20
C SER A 47 -10.71 -4.51 -13.45
N SER A 48 -9.59 -3.80 -13.29
CA SER A 48 -8.28 -4.44 -13.13
C SER A 48 -8.28 -5.24 -11.84
N LYS A 49 -7.84 -6.51 -11.91
CA LYS A 49 -7.77 -7.41 -10.76
C LYS A 49 -6.33 -7.65 -10.34
N ALA A 50 -6.03 -7.42 -9.07
CA ALA A 50 -4.83 -7.92 -8.42
C ALA A 50 -4.92 -9.45 -8.31
N ARG A 51 -3.79 -10.11 -8.50
CA ARG A 51 -3.62 -11.57 -8.52
C ARG A 51 -2.27 -11.92 -7.88
N GLU A 52 -1.85 -13.17 -8.03
CA GLU A 52 -0.52 -13.65 -7.65
C GLU A 52 -0.28 -13.52 -6.14
N PHE A 53 -1.26 -13.96 -5.35
CA PHE A 53 -1.07 -14.08 -3.91
C PHE A 53 0.09 -15.03 -3.67
N SER A 54 1.05 -14.56 -2.88
CA SER A 54 2.26 -15.29 -2.53
C SER A 54 2.17 -15.75 -1.08
N LEU A 55 2.77 -16.90 -0.83
CA LEU A 55 2.87 -17.45 0.50
C LEU A 55 3.72 -16.53 1.38
N ILE A 56 3.30 -16.29 2.63
CA ILE A 56 4.00 -15.32 3.48
C ILE A 56 5.33 -15.84 4.01
N ILE A 57 5.61 -17.13 3.92
CA ILE A 57 6.85 -17.71 4.42
C ILE A 57 7.99 -17.30 3.46
N SER A 58 9.07 -16.74 3.99
CA SER A 58 10.19 -16.26 3.17
C SER A 58 10.71 -17.36 2.21
N GLY A 59 10.89 -16.99 0.93
CA GLY A 59 11.37 -17.90 -0.12
C GLY A 59 10.31 -18.86 -0.69
N THR A 60 9.05 -18.76 -0.26
CA THR A 60 7.96 -19.59 -0.79
C THR A 60 7.23 -18.87 -1.93
N GLY A 61 6.85 -19.64 -2.96
CA GLY A 61 6.30 -19.11 -4.20
C GLY A 61 4.83 -18.66 -4.10
N LEU A 62 4.14 -18.69 -5.24
CA LEU A 62 2.70 -18.41 -5.29
C LEU A 62 1.91 -19.40 -4.44
N ALA A 63 0.83 -18.92 -3.83
CA ALA A 63 -0.18 -19.73 -3.16
C ALA A 63 -0.75 -20.80 -4.10
N ARG A 64 -1.02 -22.00 -3.58
CA ARG A 64 -1.69 -23.05 -4.36
C ARG A 64 -3.09 -22.59 -4.75
N MET A 65 -3.79 -21.97 -3.80
CA MET A 65 -5.15 -21.48 -3.98
C MET A 65 -5.17 -19.98 -4.16
N GLN A 66 -5.14 -19.59 -5.44
CA GLN A 66 -5.06 -18.19 -5.80
C GLN A 66 -6.29 -17.40 -5.36
N THR A 67 -6.00 -16.18 -4.92
CA THR A 67 -6.97 -15.15 -4.60
C THR A 67 -6.80 -14.03 -5.60
N SER A 68 -7.91 -13.44 -6.01
CA SER A 68 -7.89 -12.21 -6.81
C SER A 68 -8.84 -11.19 -6.23
N PHE A 69 -8.52 -9.91 -6.38
CA PHE A 69 -9.42 -8.86 -5.94
C PHE A 69 -9.38 -7.66 -6.87
N ALA A 70 -10.48 -6.91 -6.86
CA ALA A 70 -10.59 -5.59 -7.42
C ALA A 70 -10.92 -4.59 -6.32
N VAL A 71 -10.53 -3.34 -6.53
CA VAL A 71 -10.91 -2.23 -5.66
C VAL A 71 -11.58 -1.17 -6.52
N LEU A 72 -12.73 -0.69 -6.06
CA LEU A 72 -13.48 0.39 -6.67
C LEU A 72 -13.75 1.47 -5.63
N TYR A 73 -14.18 2.64 -6.07
CA TYR A 73 -14.68 3.66 -5.16
C TYR A 73 -15.76 4.53 -5.80
N ASP A 74 -16.58 5.14 -4.96
CA ASP A 74 -17.43 6.28 -5.30
C ASP A 74 -17.12 7.47 -4.39
N GLU A 75 -17.98 8.47 -4.33
CA GLU A 75 -17.79 9.66 -3.48
C GLU A 75 -17.69 9.36 -1.98
N THR A 76 -18.25 8.24 -1.52
CA THR A 76 -18.47 7.95 -0.10
C THR A 76 -17.84 6.63 0.36
N ASN A 77 -17.70 5.65 -0.52
CA ASN A 77 -17.30 4.30 -0.17
C ASN A 77 -16.12 3.80 -1.00
N LEU A 78 -15.29 2.99 -0.35
CA LEU A 78 -14.35 2.08 -0.97
C LEU A 78 -15.01 0.70 -1.07
N TYR A 79 -14.91 0.07 -2.24
CA TYR A 79 -15.47 -1.26 -2.47
C TYR A 79 -14.39 -2.26 -2.79
N LEU A 80 -14.48 -3.47 -2.23
CA LEU A 80 -13.61 -4.58 -2.57
C LEU A 80 -14.44 -5.77 -3.03
N GLY A 81 -14.07 -6.33 -4.18
CA GLY A 81 -14.63 -7.57 -4.70
C GLY A 81 -13.52 -8.61 -4.77
N ILE A 82 -13.65 -9.69 -4.00
CA ILE A 82 -12.60 -10.66 -3.75
C ILE A 82 -13.10 -12.05 -4.15
N GLU A 83 -12.31 -12.77 -4.95
CA GLU A 83 -12.56 -14.17 -5.30
C GLU A 83 -11.45 -15.05 -4.74
N CYS A 84 -11.83 -16.02 -3.91
CA CYS A 84 -10.96 -17.01 -3.31
C CYS A 84 -11.20 -18.36 -4.00
N LYS A 85 -10.27 -18.82 -4.85
CA LYS A 85 -10.39 -20.16 -5.44
C LYS A 85 -10.23 -21.24 -4.37
N GLU A 86 -11.02 -22.29 -4.49
CA GLU A 86 -10.98 -23.42 -3.56
C GLU A 86 -11.47 -24.70 -4.25
N GLU A 87 -10.70 -25.78 -4.13
CA GLU A 87 -10.94 -27.09 -4.76
C GLU A 87 -11.84 -27.91 -3.84
N ASN A 88 -11.61 -27.81 -2.53
CA ASN A 88 -12.31 -28.59 -1.52
C ASN A 88 -13.23 -27.68 -0.69
N MET A 89 -14.23 -27.08 -1.36
CA MET A 89 -15.22 -26.19 -0.75
C MET A 89 -15.92 -26.79 0.48
N SER A 90 -16.10 -28.11 0.53
CA SER A 90 -16.71 -28.81 1.67
C SER A 90 -15.84 -28.79 2.94
N LYS A 91 -14.55 -28.44 2.83
CA LYS A 91 -13.60 -28.37 3.94
C LYS A 91 -13.33 -26.95 4.43
N LEU A 92 -14.03 -25.94 3.90
CA LEU A 92 -13.95 -24.59 4.43
C LEU A 92 -14.29 -24.60 5.92
N LYS A 93 -13.35 -24.13 6.73
CA LYS A 93 -13.56 -23.93 8.16
C LYS A 93 -14.32 -22.65 8.37
N LYS A 94 -15.53 -22.77 8.91
CA LYS A 94 -16.50 -21.69 9.15
C LYS A 94 -17.11 -21.84 10.54
N THR A 95 -16.25 -21.99 11.55
CA THR A 95 -16.66 -22.33 12.91
C THR A 95 -16.98 -21.11 13.76
N CYS A 96 -16.36 -19.97 13.47
CA CYS A 96 -16.63 -18.71 14.14
C CYS A 96 -17.86 -18.02 13.56
N ASN A 97 -18.86 -17.78 14.40
CA ASN A 97 -20.10 -17.08 14.08
C ASN A 97 -20.37 -15.87 15.00
N VAL A 98 -19.34 -15.47 15.76
CA VAL A 98 -19.41 -14.34 16.69
C VAL A 98 -18.55 -13.21 16.16
N HIS A 99 -19.14 -12.03 16.04
CA HIS A 99 -18.42 -10.81 15.68
C HIS A 99 -17.28 -10.53 16.67
N ASP A 100 -16.11 -10.13 16.17
CA ASP A 100 -14.87 -9.96 16.94
C ASP A 100 -14.38 -11.20 17.71
N GLY A 101 -14.93 -12.37 17.39
CA GLY A 101 -14.41 -13.66 17.82
C GLY A 101 -13.09 -14.02 17.12
N PRO A 102 -12.64 -15.27 17.24
CA PRO A 102 -11.45 -15.77 16.53
C PRO A 102 -11.73 -16.02 15.04
N VAL A 103 -12.24 -15.02 14.31
CA VAL A 103 -12.59 -15.09 12.87
C VAL A 103 -11.37 -15.46 12.03
N TYR A 104 -10.17 -14.98 12.43
CA TYR A 104 -8.88 -15.31 11.82
C TYR A 104 -8.49 -16.79 11.92
N ALA A 105 -9.18 -17.58 12.74
CA ALA A 105 -8.91 -19.01 12.90
C ALA A 105 -9.69 -19.88 11.88
N ASP A 106 -10.54 -19.28 11.06
CA ASP A 106 -11.32 -19.90 9.99
C ASP A 106 -10.69 -19.65 8.61
N ASP A 107 -11.29 -20.18 7.54
CA ASP A 107 -11.00 -19.71 6.19
C ASP A 107 -11.49 -18.26 6.06
N CYS A 108 -10.56 -17.31 5.94
CA CYS A 108 -10.89 -15.89 5.96
C CYS A 108 -10.01 -15.03 5.04
N ILE A 109 -10.53 -13.84 4.75
CA ILE A 109 -9.78 -12.73 4.19
C ILE A 109 -9.52 -11.73 5.29
N GLU A 110 -8.29 -11.22 5.33
CA GLU A 110 -7.85 -10.14 6.20
C GLU A 110 -7.36 -8.97 5.34
N ILE A 111 -7.82 -7.76 5.66
CA ILE A 111 -7.54 -6.55 4.90
C ILE A 111 -6.93 -5.53 5.84
N PHE A 112 -5.85 -4.91 5.39
CA PHE A 112 -5.07 -3.97 6.17
C PHE A 112 -5.00 -2.61 5.47
N PHE A 113 -5.26 -1.55 6.22
CA PHE A 113 -5.14 -0.17 5.75
C PHE A 113 -4.29 0.65 6.71
N ASP A 114 -3.11 1.10 6.27
CA ASP A 114 -2.36 2.17 6.94
C ASP A 114 -2.61 3.48 6.17
N THR A 115 -3.54 4.29 6.70
CA THR A 115 -4.02 5.52 6.07
C THR A 115 -3.23 6.76 6.47
N ASN A 116 -2.45 6.69 7.55
CA ASN A 116 -1.61 7.80 8.02
C ASN A 116 -0.14 7.68 7.56
N LEU A 117 0.22 6.57 6.91
CA LEU A 117 1.52 6.25 6.34
C LEU A 117 2.64 6.16 7.38
N ASP A 118 2.31 5.82 8.63
CA ASP A 118 3.29 5.72 9.72
C ASP A 118 4.01 4.36 9.76
N GLN A 119 3.53 3.37 8.98
CA GLN A 119 4.03 2.00 8.92
C GLN A 119 4.10 1.29 10.28
N GLN A 120 3.21 1.67 11.20
CA GLN A 120 3.16 1.19 12.57
C GLN A 120 1.72 0.85 12.98
N THR A 121 0.78 1.74 12.69
CA THR A 121 -0.64 1.59 12.96
C THR A 121 -1.42 1.30 11.67
N TYR A 122 -2.55 0.61 11.78
CA TYR A 122 -3.37 0.22 10.64
C TYR A 122 -4.75 -0.23 11.11
N PHE A 123 -5.76 -0.05 10.26
CA PHE A 123 -7.03 -0.75 10.36
C PHE A 123 -6.89 -2.19 9.90
N HIS A 124 -7.53 -3.11 10.60
CA HIS A 124 -7.54 -4.54 10.30
C HIS A 124 -8.97 -5.02 10.25
N LEU A 125 -9.41 -5.48 9.08
CA LEU A 125 -10.76 -5.94 8.82
C LEU A 125 -10.69 -7.40 8.39
N ILE A 126 -11.52 -8.25 8.98
CA ILE A 126 -11.51 -9.70 8.77
C ILE A 126 -12.91 -10.16 8.42
N VAL A 127 -13.04 -10.99 7.38
CA VAL A 127 -14.29 -11.69 7.06
C VAL A 127 -13.98 -13.15 6.77
N ASN A 128 -14.61 -14.07 7.50
CA ASN A 128 -14.51 -15.50 7.18
C ASN A 128 -15.48 -15.92 6.08
N ALA A 129 -15.32 -17.12 5.55
CA ALA A 129 -16.18 -17.68 4.51
C ALA A 129 -17.65 -17.92 4.97
N ALA A 130 -17.97 -17.74 6.25
CA ALA A 130 -19.33 -17.72 6.78
C ALA A 130 -19.96 -16.31 6.79
N GLY A 131 -19.19 -15.27 6.47
CA GLY A 131 -19.61 -13.87 6.56
C GLY A 131 -19.46 -13.25 7.96
N THR A 132 -18.85 -13.95 8.91
CA THR A 132 -18.55 -13.41 10.24
C THR A 132 -17.43 -12.39 10.13
N LYS A 133 -17.62 -11.22 10.76
CA LYS A 133 -16.70 -10.08 10.72
C LYS A 133 -15.90 -9.93 12.01
N ALA A 134 -14.68 -9.44 11.92
CA ALA A 134 -13.97 -8.82 13.04
C ALA A 134 -13.24 -7.56 12.53
N ASP A 135 -13.09 -6.55 13.38
CA ASP A 135 -12.47 -5.29 12.98
C ASP A 135 -11.74 -4.59 14.13
N TRP A 136 -10.51 -4.13 13.86
CA TRP A 136 -9.67 -3.48 14.85
C TRP A 136 -8.96 -2.25 14.25
N ASP A 137 -8.91 -1.16 15.01
CA ASP A 137 -7.99 -0.04 14.75
C ASP A 137 -6.70 -0.30 15.52
N PHE A 138 -5.78 -1.02 14.88
CA PHE A 138 -4.53 -1.52 15.44
C PHE A 138 -4.73 -2.31 16.75
N LYS A 139 -4.61 -1.65 17.90
CA LYS A 139 -4.79 -2.23 19.24
C LYS A 139 -6.18 -1.95 19.84
N ASN A 140 -6.92 -1.02 19.26
CA ASN A 140 -8.28 -0.71 19.67
C ASN A 140 -9.24 -1.75 19.08
N LYS A 141 -9.63 -2.71 19.91
CA LYS A 141 -10.58 -3.76 19.55
C LYS A 141 -12.04 -3.36 19.69
N GLU A 142 -12.31 -2.15 20.16
CA GLU A 142 -13.67 -1.60 20.31
C GLU A 142 -14.08 -0.74 19.09
N TRP A 143 -13.17 -0.54 18.13
CA TRP A 143 -13.49 0.15 16.89
C TRP A 143 -14.41 -0.73 16.05
N ASN A 144 -15.66 -0.30 15.89
CA ASN A 144 -16.71 -1.05 15.20
C ASN A 144 -17.28 -0.19 14.04
N PRO A 145 -16.66 -0.21 12.86
CA PRO A 145 -17.05 0.63 11.74
C PRO A 145 -18.36 0.14 11.11
N ARG A 146 -19.05 1.04 10.40
CA ARG A 146 -20.28 0.71 9.67
C ARG A 146 -19.98 0.26 8.24
N TRP A 147 -19.27 -0.87 8.13
CA TRP A 147 -18.94 -1.49 6.85
C TRP A 147 -19.87 -2.67 6.54
N GLU A 148 -20.20 -2.82 5.25
CA GLU A 148 -21.09 -3.86 4.74
C GLU A 148 -20.28 -4.96 4.06
N THR A 149 -20.72 -6.22 4.22
CA THR A 149 -20.04 -7.37 3.62
C THR A 149 -21.06 -8.43 3.21
N ALA A 150 -20.80 -9.13 2.12
CA ALA A 150 -21.55 -10.31 1.75
C ALA A 150 -20.65 -11.39 1.16
N VAL A 151 -20.94 -12.64 1.49
CA VAL A 151 -20.17 -13.81 1.04
C VAL A 151 -21.05 -14.73 0.23
N LYS A 152 -20.52 -15.22 -0.90
CA LYS A 152 -21.19 -16.24 -1.72
C LYS A 152 -20.27 -17.41 -1.99
N GLU A 153 -20.78 -18.62 -1.77
CA GLU A 153 -20.09 -19.85 -2.16
C GLU A 153 -20.53 -20.32 -3.54
N SER A 154 -19.57 -20.84 -4.30
CA SER A 154 -19.76 -21.52 -5.57
C SER A 154 -19.14 -22.92 -5.51
N LYS A 155 -19.18 -23.66 -6.62
CA LYS A 155 -18.58 -25.00 -6.68
C LYS A 155 -17.04 -25.01 -6.58
N LYS A 156 -16.37 -23.90 -6.90
CA LYS A 156 -14.90 -23.83 -7.04
C LYS A 156 -14.26 -22.59 -6.39
N SER A 157 -15.07 -21.80 -5.70
CA SER A 157 -14.63 -20.57 -5.06
C SER A 157 -15.65 -20.12 -4.03
N TRP A 158 -15.21 -19.21 -3.16
CA TRP A 158 -16.11 -18.29 -2.50
C TRP A 158 -15.71 -16.86 -2.84
N THR A 159 -16.68 -15.97 -2.84
CA THR A 159 -16.52 -14.56 -3.15
C THR A 159 -16.95 -13.72 -1.97
N LEU A 160 -16.31 -12.57 -1.82
CA LEU A 160 -16.56 -11.59 -0.79
C LEU A 160 -16.69 -10.22 -1.45
N GLU A 161 -17.79 -9.54 -1.16
CA GLU A 161 -17.97 -8.12 -1.46
C GLU A 161 -17.98 -7.31 -0.18
N ILE A 162 -17.40 -6.12 -0.26
CA ILE A 162 -17.23 -5.22 0.88
C ILE A 162 -17.49 -3.79 0.43
N ALA A 163 -18.25 -3.04 1.23
CA ALA A 163 -18.35 -1.58 1.14
C ALA A 163 -17.89 -0.96 2.46
N ILE A 164 -16.91 -0.04 2.38
CA ILE A 164 -16.33 0.65 3.54
C ILE A 164 -16.50 2.16 3.32
N PRO A 165 -17.28 2.87 4.15
CA PRO A 165 -17.33 4.32 4.07
C PRO A 165 -15.97 4.93 4.37
N PHE A 166 -15.52 5.90 3.57
CA PHE A 166 -14.21 6.54 3.75
C PHE A 166 -14.02 7.19 5.12
N SER A 167 -15.11 7.67 5.73
CA SER A 167 -15.12 8.24 7.08
C SER A 167 -14.71 7.23 8.15
N GLU A 168 -15.03 5.95 7.97
CA GLU A 168 -14.66 4.90 8.92
C GLU A 168 -13.13 4.66 8.90
N LEU A 169 -12.47 4.92 7.77
CA LEU A 169 -11.01 4.86 7.61
C LEU A 169 -10.30 6.19 7.86
N GLY A 170 -11.02 7.24 8.28
CA GLY A 170 -10.48 8.59 8.48
C GLY A 170 -10.04 9.28 7.18
N ILE A 171 -10.49 8.81 6.01
CA ILE A 171 -10.10 9.35 4.70
C ILE A 171 -11.05 10.49 4.34
N ASN A 172 -10.57 11.73 4.50
CA ASN A 172 -11.36 12.93 4.19
C ASN A 172 -11.15 13.43 2.75
N LYS A 173 -9.98 13.12 2.17
CA LYS A 173 -9.67 13.42 0.77
C LYS A 173 -9.69 12.10 0.02
N VAL A 174 -10.67 11.89 -0.84
CA VAL A 174 -10.85 10.62 -1.54
C VAL A 174 -9.95 10.56 -2.77
N THR A 175 -10.25 11.34 -3.81
CA THR A 175 -9.51 11.30 -5.08
C THR A 175 -8.05 11.73 -4.94
N GLY A 176 -7.16 10.92 -5.52
CA GLY A 176 -5.71 11.07 -5.47
C GLY A 176 -5.08 10.61 -4.15
N SER A 177 -5.85 10.10 -3.19
CA SER A 177 -5.27 9.57 -1.96
C SER A 177 -4.40 8.35 -2.23
N LEU A 178 -3.42 8.18 -1.35
CA LEU A 178 -2.43 7.12 -1.41
C LEU A 178 -2.23 6.61 0.01
N LEU A 179 -2.43 5.31 0.17
CA LEU A 179 -2.37 4.63 1.46
C LEU A 179 -1.63 3.30 1.33
N ARG A 180 -1.20 2.77 2.48
CA ARG A 180 -0.57 1.45 2.57
C ARG A 180 -1.69 0.42 2.72
N PHE A 181 -1.59 -0.67 1.96
CA PHE A 181 -2.70 -1.60 1.81
C PHE A 181 -2.22 -3.05 1.62
N ASN A 182 -2.94 -4.01 2.18
CA ASN A 182 -2.76 -5.41 1.84
C ASN A 182 -4.07 -6.20 1.94
N VAL A 183 -4.16 -7.25 1.13
CA VAL A 183 -5.19 -8.29 1.24
C VAL A 183 -4.47 -9.61 1.47
N CYS A 184 -4.90 -10.31 2.51
CA CYS A 184 -4.32 -11.55 2.99
C CYS A 184 -5.41 -12.61 3.05
N ARG A 185 -5.05 -13.87 2.86
CA ARG A 185 -5.92 -15.04 2.99
C ARG A 185 -5.31 -16.01 3.99
N ALA A 186 -6.06 -16.30 5.04
CA ALA A 186 -5.82 -17.47 5.87
C ALA A 186 -6.72 -18.60 5.33
N ARG A 187 -6.11 -19.62 4.74
CA ARG A 187 -6.81 -20.80 4.24
C ARG A 187 -6.62 -21.93 5.23
N MET A 188 -7.71 -22.48 5.74
CA MET A 188 -7.72 -23.59 6.70
C MET A 188 -8.22 -24.89 6.06
N ALA A 189 -8.88 -24.81 4.91
CA ALA A 189 -9.31 -25.99 4.15
C ALA A 189 -8.11 -26.88 3.77
N ASP A 190 -8.18 -28.18 4.05
CA ASP A 190 -7.07 -29.12 3.87
C ASP A 190 -5.78 -28.72 4.62
N GLU A 191 -4.80 -28.21 3.88
CA GLU A 191 -3.52 -27.74 4.36
C GLU A 191 -3.61 -26.24 4.63
N THR A 192 -3.21 -25.87 5.84
CA THR A 192 -3.17 -24.47 6.25
C THR A 192 -2.19 -23.69 5.38
N GLU A 193 -2.69 -22.64 4.75
CA GLU A 193 -1.93 -21.76 3.88
C GLU A 193 -2.19 -20.31 4.27
N TYR A 194 -1.11 -19.53 4.41
CA TYR A 194 -1.21 -18.09 4.61
C TYR A 194 -0.57 -17.40 3.41
N SER A 195 -1.37 -16.61 2.71
CA SER A 195 -0.93 -15.90 1.52
C SER A 195 -1.40 -14.46 1.51
N CYS A 196 -0.70 -13.60 0.78
CA CYS A 196 -1.07 -12.20 0.64
C CYS A 196 -0.63 -11.63 -0.69
N TRP A 197 -1.26 -10.51 -1.07
CA TRP A 197 -0.96 -9.80 -2.31
C TRP A 197 0.42 -9.14 -2.28
N SER A 198 0.72 -8.39 -1.21
CA SER A 198 2.05 -7.84 -0.96
C SER A 198 2.75 -8.69 0.09
N ASN A 199 3.78 -9.44 -0.30
CA ASN A 199 4.42 -10.42 0.58
C ASN A 199 4.99 -9.77 1.85
N THR A 200 4.63 -10.30 3.01
CA THR A 200 5.05 -9.77 4.31
C THR A 200 6.23 -10.51 4.94
N ASN A 201 6.71 -11.59 4.32
CA ASN A 201 7.83 -12.41 4.78
C ASN A 201 7.69 -12.96 6.22
N GLY A 202 6.46 -13.30 6.64
CA GLY A 202 6.24 -14.23 7.75
C GLY A 202 4.98 -13.96 8.57
N SER A 203 4.53 -12.70 8.66
CA SER A 203 3.33 -12.32 9.42
C SER A 203 2.49 -11.33 8.61
N PHE A 204 1.16 -11.46 8.60
CA PHE A 204 0.29 -10.45 7.98
C PHE A 204 0.46 -9.07 8.62
N HIS A 205 0.86 -9.00 9.91
CA HIS A 205 1.02 -7.76 10.66
C HIS A 205 2.38 -7.07 10.43
N ALA A 206 2.75 -6.87 9.16
CA ALA A 206 3.99 -6.22 8.75
C ALA A 206 3.71 -4.96 7.91
N PRO A 207 3.29 -3.83 8.52
CA PRO A 207 2.89 -2.62 7.79
C PRO A 207 4.00 -2.00 6.91
N THR A 208 5.26 -2.24 7.24
CA THR A 208 6.43 -1.87 6.41
C THR A 208 6.51 -2.66 5.08
N LYS A 209 5.73 -3.74 4.95
CA LYS A 209 5.65 -4.61 3.76
C LYS A 209 4.33 -4.51 2.99
N PHE A 210 3.37 -3.70 3.45
CA PHE A 210 2.15 -3.45 2.70
C PHE A 210 2.44 -2.85 1.32
N GLY A 211 1.57 -3.13 0.36
CA GLY A 211 1.58 -2.48 -0.94
C GLY A 211 1.03 -1.06 -0.85
N TRP A 212 0.83 -0.44 -2.00
CA TRP A 212 0.16 0.85 -2.12
C TRP A 212 -1.22 0.70 -2.75
N LEU A 213 -2.20 1.43 -2.22
CA LEU A 213 -3.47 1.66 -2.88
C LEU A 213 -3.58 3.14 -3.27
N THR A 214 -3.79 3.41 -4.56
CA THR A 214 -4.22 4.73 -5.03
C THR A 214 -5.74 4.77 -5.10
N ILE A 215 -6.35 5.86 -4.62
CA ILE A 215 -7.77 6.13 -4.81
C ILE A 215 -7.91 7.05 -6.02
N GLY A 216 -8.35 6.51 -7.14
CA GLY A 216 -8.26 7.17 -8.44
C GLY A 216 -6.99 6.80 -9.20
N THR A 217 -6.78 7.51 -10.30
CA THR A 217 -5.68 7.30 -11.24
C THR A 217 -4.33 7.66 -10.65
N TYR A 218 -3.25 7.10 -11.19
CA TYR A 218 -1.89 7.53 -10.85
C TYR A 218 -1.68 9.03 -11.05
N ASP A 219 -2.32 9.60 -12.08
CA ASP A 219 -2.22 11.03 -12.36
C ASP A 219 -2.81 11.89 -11.24
N GLU A 220 -3.99 11.54 -10.76
CA GLU A 220 -4.64 12.20 -9.63
C GLU A 220 -3.78 12.08 -8.36
N THR A 221 -3.21 10.90 -8.10
CA THR A 221 -2.32 10.72 -6.94
C THR A 221 -1.05 11.56 -7.05
N VAL A 222 -0.39 11.57 -8.19
CA VAL A 222 0.83 12.38 -8.37
C VAL A 222 0.50 13.87 -8.23
N LYS A 223 -0.53 14.37 -8.93
CA LYS A 223 -0.87 15.80 -8.99
C LYS A 223 -1.44 16.33 -7.67
N TYR A 224 -2.34 15.57 -7.05
CA TYR A 224 -3.09 16.07 -5.89
C TYR A 224 -2.50 15.62 -4.56
N ASN A 225 -1.58 14.66 -4.53
CA ASN A 225 -0.97 14.18 -3.29
C ASN A 225 0.55 14.34 -3.29
N LEU A 226 1.26 13.61 -4.15
CA LEU A 226 2.72 13.50 -4.03
C LEU A 226 3.47 14.80 -4.35
N ILE A 227 3.15 15.46 -5.47
CA ILE A 227 3.79 16.71 -5.85
C ILE A 227 3.55 17.80 -4.79
N PRO A 228 2.31 18.06 -4.33
CA PRO A 228 2.05 19.04 -3.28
C PRO A 228 2.81 18.77 -1.98
N GLU A 229 2.84 17.53 -1.50
CA GLU A 229 3.54 17.18 -0.26
C GLU A 229 5.06 17.36 -0.39
N ILE A 230 5.64 16.94 -1.52
CA ILE A 230 7.06 17.16 -1.78
C ILE A 230 7.37 18.68 -1.84
N LYS A 231 6.57 19.46 -2.58
CA LYS A 231 6.76 20.92 -2.68
C LYS A 231 6.64 21.63 -1.34
N LYS A 232 5.73 21.17 -0.48
CA LYS A 232 5.58 21.70 0.89
C LYS A 232 6.86 21.50 1.71
N ILE A 233 7.50 20.32 1.63
CA ILE A 233 8.77 20.06 2.32
C ILE A 233 9.88 20.95 1.76
N ILE A 234 10.00 21.04 0.42
CA ILE A 234 10.98 21.91 -0.24
C ILE A 234 10.80 23.38 0.19
N MET A 235 9.56 23.88 0.24
CA MET A 235 9.27 25.24 0.68
C MET A 235 9.67 25.47 2.14
N ASN A 236 9.33 24.54 3.04
CA ASN A 236 9.71 24.61 4.45
C ASN A 236 11.23 24.62 4.63
N TYR A 237 11.93 23.83 3.82
CA TYR A 237 13.38 23.78 3.79
C TYR A 237 13.99 25.11 3.34
N ASN A 238 13.55 25.63 2.18
CA ASN A 238 14.03 26.90 1.64
C ASN A 238 13.79 28.07 2.59
N LYS A 239 12.70 28.03 3.38
CA LYS A 239 12.44 29.05 4.41
C LYS A 239 13.45 29.02 5.57
N ARG A 240 14.03 27.86 5.88
CA ARG A 240 14.99 27.69 6.99
C ARG A 240 16.43 27.99 6.60
N LEU A 241 16.76 27.94 5.32
CA LEU A 241 18.10 28.23 4.85
C LEU A 241 18.21 29.67 4.36
N SER A 242 19.24 30.38 4.84
CA SER A 242 19.54 31.73 4.35
C SER A 242 20.41 31.73 3.08
N GLY A 243 21.02 30.58 2.76
CA GLY A 243 21.89 30.36 1.59
C GLY A 243 23.26 31.02 1.69
N LYS A 244 23.63 31.58 2.85
CA LYS A 244 24.84 32.40 3.01
C LYS A 244 26.03 31.59 3.56
N GLY A 245 25.78 30.50 4.29
CA GLY A 245 26.84 29.63 4.83
C GLY A 245 27.22 28.45 3.92
N GLU A 246 28.47 28.00 3.96
CA GLU A 246 28.94 26.83 3.19
C GLU A 246 28.15 25.54 3.49
N ILE A 247 27.75 25.34 4.76
CA ILE A 247 26.89 24.22 5.16
C ILE A 247 25.51 24.33 4.49
N GLU A 248 24.92 25.52 4.48
CA GLU A 248 23.60 25.75 3.87
C GLU A 248 23.66 25.49 2.36
N LYS A 249 24.71 25.94 1.67
CA LYS A 249 24.92 25.67 0.24
C LYS A 249 25.07 24.17 -0.04
N ALA A 250 25.83 23.46 0.77
CA ALA A 250 26.01 22.01 0.62
C ALA A 250 24.69 21.26 0.83
N MET A 251 23.89 21.68 1.82
CA MET A 251 22.57 21.13 2.05
C MET A 251 21.64 21.43 0.87
N GLN A 252 21.63 22.66 0.34
CA GLN A 252 20.77 23.07 -0.78
C GLN A 252 21.02 22.15 -1.98
N LYS A 253 22.29 21.92 -2.32
CA LYS A 253 22.69 21.01 -3.40
C LYS A 253 22.23 19.56 -3.15
N LYS A 254 22.28 19.09 -1.91
CA LYS A 254 21.77 17.75 -1.54
C LYS A 254 20.24 17.67 -1.71
N MET A 255 19.50 18.70 -1.33
CA MET A 255 18.05 18.76 -1.56
C MET A 255 17.72 18.73 -3.05
N GLU A 256 18.37 19.55 -3.86
CA GLU A 256 18.16 19.63 -5.31
C GLU A 256 18.39 18.27 -5.98
N ALA A 257 19.43 17.55 -5.56
CA ALA A 257 19.69 16.20 -6.05
C ALA A 257 18.58 15.20 -5.71
N LEU A 258 17.96 15.31 -4.52
CA LEU A 258 16.82 14.46 -4.14
C LEU A 258 15.55 14.77 -4.96
N CYS A 259 15.44 15.98 -5.50
CA CYS A 259 14.27 16.44 -6.24
C CYS A 259 14.34 16.15 -7.75
N VAL A 260 15.43 15.56 -8.26
CA VAL A 260 15.57 15.22 -9.69
C VAL A 260 14.38 14.41 -10.24
N PRO A 261 13.85 13.38 -9.54
CA PRO A 261 12.67 12.65 -10.01
C PRO A 261 11.43 13.53 -10.13
N LEU A 262 11.21 14.46 -9.19
CA LEU A 262 10.10 15.42 -9.25
C LEU A 262 10.19 16.27 -10.52
N THR A 263 11.35 16.89 -10.77
CA THR A 263 11.57 17.74 -11.95
C THR A 263 11.34 16.98 -13.26
N ALA A 264 11.78 15.72 -13.33
CA ALA A 264 11.57 14.88 -14.51
C ALA A 264 10.07 14.57 -14.74
N ILE A 265 9.31 14.30 -13.67
CA ILE A 265 7.88 14.01 -13.75
C ILE A 265 7.08 15.28 -14.09
N GLU A 266 7.43 16.43 -13.53
CA GLU A 266 6.81 17.71 -13.89
C GLU A 266 7.04 18.06 -15.36
N LYS A 267 8.24 17.79 -15.89
CA LYS A 267 8.52 17.92 -17.31
C LYS A 267 7.66 16.98 -18.16
N ASN A 268 7.53 15.71 -17.76
CA ASN A 268 6.67 14.75 -18.44
C ASN A 268 5.21 15.25 -18.52
N TYR A 269 4.70 15.90 -17.47
CA TYR A 269 3.39 16.54 -17.50
C TYR A 269 3.31 17.73 -18.45
N ALA A 270 4.33 18.58 -18.48
CA ALA A 270 4.40 19.67 -19.45
C ALA A 270 4.39 19.15 -20.90
N ASP A 271 4.96 17.97 -21.12
CA ASP A 271 4.96 17.25 -22.41
C ASP A 271 3.66 16.43 -22.65
N GLY A 272 2.65 16.53 -21.78
CA GLY A 272 1.35 15.85 -21.92
C GLY A 272 1.34 14.35 -21.58
N LYS A 273 2.39 13.82 -20.94
CA LYS A 273 2.46 12.41 -20.53
C LYS A 273 1.72 12.18 -19.21
N LEU A 274 1.00 11.06 -19.10
CA LEU A 274 0.34 10.64 -17.87
C LEU A 274 1.32 9.94 -16.92
N ALA A 275 1.02 9.99 -15.62
CA ALA A 275 1.80 9.29 -14.60
C ALA A 275 1.63 7.77 -14.68
N THR A 276 2.69 7.05 -14.32
CA THR A 276 2.76 5.59 -14.25
C THR A 276 2.92 5.11 -12.80
N ALA A 277 2.75 3.81 -12.56
CA ALA A 277 3.06 3.19 -11.27
C ALA A 277 4.51 3.48 -10.82
N GLY A 278 5.47 3.43 -11.75
CA GLY A 278 6.86 3.76 -11.47
C GLY A 278 7.11 5.22 -11.09
N ASP A 279 6.22 6.14 -11.47
CA ASP A 279 6.30 7.54 -11.02
C ASP A 279 5.83 7.69 -9.57
N ILE A 280 4.83 6.91 -9.15
CA ILE A 280 4.41 6.83 -7.75
C ILE A 280 5.57 6.35 -6.88
N GLU A 281 6.24 5.27 -7.27
CA GLU A 281 7.39 4.72 -6.54
C GLU A 281 8.53 5.73 -6.39
N LYS A 282 8.92 6.37 -7.51
CA LYS A 282 9.99 7.38 -7.51
C LYS A 282 9.67 8.55 -6.59
N LEU A 283 8.45 9.08 -6.65
CA LEU A 283 8.04 10.20 -5.81
C LEU A 283 7.89 9.81 -4.34
N GLN A 284 7.42 8.60 -4.03
CA GLN A 284 7.41 8.08 -2.66
C GLN A 284 8.83 7.95 -2.09
N TYR A 285 9.76 7.43 -2.90
CA TYR A 285 11.16 7.38 -2.53
C TYR A 285 11.73 8.79 -2.29
N THR A 286 11.49 9.73 -3.21
CA THR A 286 11.88 11.15 -3.05
C THR A 286 11.30 11.75 -1.76
N LEU A 287 9.99 11.57 -1.51
CA LEU A 287 9.31 12.08 -0.33
C LEU A 287 9.93 11.54 0.97
N THR A 288 10.18 10.23 1.03
CA THR A 288 10.82 9.58 2.18
C THR A 288 12.22 10.15 2.42
N ARG A 289 13.03 10.28 1.36
CA ARG A 289 14.38 10.85 1.45
C ARG A 289 14.36 12.30 1.91
N LEU A 290 13.40 13.10 1.45
CA LEU A 290 13.24 14.50 1.85
C LEU A 290 12.80 14.64 3.32
N LYS A 291 11.89 13.79 3.81
CA LYS A 291 11.51 13.75 5.23
C LYS A 291 12.71 13.44 6.14
N ASN A 292 13.51 12.43 5.78
CA ASN A 292 14.73 12.10 6.52
C ASN A 292 15.76 13.25 6.47
N PHE A 293 15.88 13.90 5.31
CA PHE A 293 16.77 15.03 5.15
C PHE A 293 16.33 16.26 5.97
N GLU A 294 15.03 16.50 6.15
CA GLU A 294 14.53 17.56 7.04
C GLU A 294 14.96 17.33 8.49
N TYR A 295 14.99 16.07 8.95
CA TYR A 295 15.47 15.71 10.27
C TYR A 295 16.98 15.99 10.44
N GLU A 296 17.80 15.63 9.44
CA GLU A 296 19.23 15.96 9.41
C GLU A 296 19.45 17.48 9.48
N LEU A 297 18.67 18.27 8.73
CA LEU A 297 18.77 19.73 8.74
C LEU A 297 18.51 20.29 10.15
N LYS A 298 17.42 19.85 10.81
CA LYS A 298 17.08 20.31 12.17
C LYS A 298 18.23 20.08 13.14
N LEU A 299 18.82 18.89 13.13
CA LEU A 299 19.96 18.56 14.00
C LEU A 299 21.16 19.48 13.73
N ASN A 300 21.54 19.68 12.47
CA ASN A 300 22.69 20.50 12.13
C ASN A 300 22.52 21.98 12.53
N LEU A 301 21.32 22.55 12.34
CA LEU A 301 21.04 23.93 12.75
C LEU A 301 21.11 24.07 14.28
N LEU A 302 20.54 23.12 15.03
CA LEU A 302 20.64 23.05 16.50
C LEU A 302 22.09 23.00 17.00
N PHE A 303 22.94 22.20 16.36
CA PHE A 303 24.36 22.11 16.74
C PHE A 303 25.15 23.38 16.43
N ASN A 304 24.83 24.07 15.34
CA ASN A 304 25.50 25.33 14.97
C ASN A 304 25.10 26.48 15.90
N GLU A 305 23.83 26.60 16.27
CA GLU A 305 23.38 27.61 17.26
C GLU A 305 24.06 27.42 18.63
N LYS A 306 24.27 26.17 19.06
CA LYS A 306 24.99 25.85 20.30
C LYS A 306 26.49 26.14 20.25
N ARG A 307 27.11 26.15 19.07
CA ARG A 307 28.54 26.50 18.88
C ARG A 307 28.77 28.00 18.76
N ALA A 308 27.73 28.76 18.40
CA ALA A 308 27.79 30.21 18.26
C ALA A 308 27.50 30.96 19.58
N LYS A 309 27.07 30.25 20.63
CA LYS A 309 26.87 30.75 22.00
C LYS A 309 27.99 30.26 22.90
#